data_AF-A0A660E5A9-F1
#
_entry.id   AF-A0A660E5A9-F1
#
_cell.length_a   1.000
_cell.length_b   1.000
_cell.length_c   1.000
_cell.angle_alpha   90.00
_cell.angle_beta   90.00
_cell.angle_gamma   90.00
#
_symmetry.space_group_name_H-M   'P 1'
#
loop_
_entity.id
_entity.type
_entity.pdbx_description
1 polymer ?
#
loop_
_entity_poly.entity_id
_entity_poly.type
_entity_poly.pdbx_seq_one_letter_code
_entity_poly.pdbx_strand_id
1 'polypeptide(L)' 'MSSITYSERIKIETFCELGLTNIQMAERLKRSPSTISYELSRCQPYQAELAQANAEYKRRIVAEKLN' A
#
# COMPACT_ATOMS: atom_id res chain seq x y z
N MET A 1 8.35 -3.55 -10.35
CA MET A 1 7.80 -3.67 -8.97
C MET A 1 6.39 -4.21 -9.06
N SER A 2 6.08 -5.32 -8.38
CA SER A 2 4.70 -5.83 -8.30
C SER A 2 3.87 -4.97 -7.35
N SER A 3 2.59 -4.74 -7.68
CA SER A 3 1.69 -3.98 -6.81
C SER A 3 1.53 -4.66 -5.44
N ILE A 4 1.32 -3.86 -4.40
CA ILE A 4 0.83 -4.35 -3.11
C ILE A 4 -0.59 -4.90 -3.32
N THR A 5 -0.79 -6.15 -2.91
CA THR A 5 -2.08 -6.85 -2.94
C THR A 5 -2.99 -6.37 -1.82
N TYR A 6 -4.30 -6.60 -1.93
CA TYR A 6 -5.23 -6.26 -0.86
C TYR A 6 -4.90 -6.97 0.46
N SER A 7 -4.48 -8.24 0.42
CA SER A 7 -4.07 -8.98 1.62
C SER A 7 -2.85 -8.35 2.31
N GLU A 8 -1.92 -7.78 1.54
CA GLU A 8 -0.78 -7.06 2.08
C GLU A 8 -1.21 -5.71 2.68
N ARG A 9 -2.22 -5.03 2.11
CA ARG A 9 -2.78 -3.79 2.70
C ARG A 9 -3.37 -4.04 4.08
N ILE A 10 -4.14 -5.12 4.25
CA ILE A 10 -4.71 -5.50 5.56
C ILE A 10 -3.57 -5.74 6.57
N LYS A 11 -2.50 -6.43 6.17
CA LYS A 11 -1.33 -6.62 7.04
C LYS A 11 -0.63 -5.31 7.38
N ILE A 12 -0.48 -4.39 6.43
CA ILE A 12 0.13 -3.07 6.67
C ILE A 12 -0.71 -2.25 7.66
N GLU A 13 -2.05 -2.27 7.53
CA GLU A 13 -2.96 -1.63 8.48
C GLU A 13 -2.76 -2.17 9.90
N THR A 14 -2.77 -3.50 10.07
CA THR A 14 -2.44 -4.12 11.36
C THR A 14 -1.05 -3.74 11.86
N PHE A 15 -0.04 -3.65 10.98
CA PHE A 15 1.31 -3.26 11.37
C PHE A 15 1.41 -1.79 11.80
N CYS A 16 0.61 -0.89 11.21
CA CYS A 16 0.52 0.50 11.63
C CYS A 16 -0.06 0.60 13.05
N GLU A 17 -1.13 -0.15 13.35
CA GLU A 17 -1.74 -0.21 14.68
C GLU A 17 -0.78 -0.77 15.74
N LEU A 18 0.05 -1.74 15.34
CA LEU A 18 1.09 -2.33 16.19
C LEU A 18 2.36 -1.47 16.28
N GLY A 19 2.43 -0.31 15.60
CA GLY A 19 3.56 0.61 15.67
C GLY A 19 4.85 0.11 15.00
N LEU A 20 4.76 -0.79 14.03
CA LEU A 20 5.93 -1.28 13.30
C LEU A 20 6.52 -0.18 12.40
N THR A 21 7.85 -0.19 12.26
CA THR A 21 8.56 0.67 11.31
C THR A 21 8.46 0.14 9.87
N ASN A 22 8.65 1.01 8.87
CA ASN A 22 8.62 0.62 7.46
C ASN A 22 9.61 -0.52 7.12
N ILE A 23 10.76 -0.58 7.80
CA ILE A 23 11.75 -1.64 7.62
C ILE A 23 11.21 -2.98 8.12
N GLN A 24 10.63 -3.01 9.33
CA GLN A 24 10.04 -4.23 9.90
C GLN A 24 8.87 -4.75 9.06
N MET A 25 8.03 -3.84 8.54
CA MET A 25 6.94 -4.20 7.63
C MET A 25 7.47 -4.80 6.32
N ALA A 26 8.50 -4.17 5.75
CA ALA A 26 9.13 -4.60 4.50
C ALA A 26 9.71 -6.01 4.61
N GLU A 27 10.43 -6.30 5.70
CA GLU A 27 10.98 -7.63 5.99
C GLU A 27 9.87 -8.70 6.10
N ARG A 28 8.81 -8.42 6.87
CA ARG A 28 7.68 -9.36 7.05
C ARG A 28 6.91 -9.65 5.76
N LEU A 29 6.79 -8.65 4.88
CA LEU A 29 6.08 -8.79 3.60
C LEU A 29 7.00 -9.19 2.45
N LYS A 30 8.31 -9.33 2.67
CA LYS A 30 9.32 -9.55 1.62
C LYS A 30 9.22 -8.51 0.51
N ARG A 31 9.03 -7.24 0.88
CA ARG A 31 8.96 -6.07 0.00
C ARG A 31 10.12 -5.14 0.26
N SER A 32 10.35 -4.16 -0.63
CA SER A 32 11.32 -3.10 -0.35
C SER A 32 10.74 -2.07 0.62
N PRO A 33 11.54 -1.44 1.49
CA PRO A 33 11.08 -0.32 2.33
C PRO A 33 10.47 0.81 1.52
N SER A 34 10.99 1.08 0.31
CA SER A 34 10.41 2.05 -0.62
C SER A 34 9.01 1.69 -1.08
N THR A 35 8.70 0.40 -1.25
CA THR A 35 7.35 -0.07 -1.58
C THR A 35 6.39 0.20 -0.42
N ILE A 36 6.82 -0.04 0.82
CA ILE A 36 6.02 0.25 2.02
C ILE A 36 5.77 1.76 2.15
N SER A 37 6.82 2.59 2.04
CA SER A 37 6.68 4.05 2.11
C SER A 37 5.72 4.59 1.03
N TYR A 38 5.83 4.08 -0.21
CA TYR A 38 4.91 4.47 -1.27
C TYR A 38 3.47 4.07 -0.97
N GLU A 39 3.25 2.86 -0.46
CA GLU A 39 1.91 2.40 -0.10
C GLU A 39 1.31 3.23 1.05
N LEU A 40 2.08 3.51 2.10
CA LEU A 40 1.65 4.34 3.23
C LEU A 40 1.31 5.79 2.84
N SER A 41 1.86 6.29 1.73
CA SER A 41 1.55 7.62 1.21
C SER A 41 0.17 7.73 0.54
N ARG A 42 -0.54 6.60 0.33
CA ARG A 42 -1.84 6.60 -0.35
C ARG A 42 -2.97 7.22 0.47
N CYS A 43 -2.91 7.14 1.79
CA CYS A 43 -3.91 7.66 2.71
C CYS A 43 -3.32 7.84 4.13
N GLN A 44 -3.84 8.80 4.89
CA GLN A 44 -3.50 9.04 6.30
C GLN A 44 -4.78 9.39 7.08
N PRO A 45 -5.10 8.69 8.19
CA PRO A 45 -4.43 7.48 8.69
C PRO A 45 -4.48 6.33 7.67
N TYR A 46 -3.55 5.38 7.78
CA TYR A 46 -3.50 4.27 6.82
C TYR A 46 -4.69 3.33 7.05
N GLN A 47 -5.49 3.10 6.00
CA GLN A 47 -6.60 2.14 6.00
C GLN A 47 -6.54 1.31 4.73
N ALA A 48 -6.67 -0.02 4.83
CA ALA A 48 -6.49 -0.90 3.69
C ALA A 48 -7.52 -0.64 2.58
N GLU A 49 -8.77 -0.37 2.96
CA GLU A 49 -9.85 -0.08 2.01
C GLU A 49 -9.62 1.22 1.24
N LEU A 50 -9.22 2.30 1.93
CA LEU A 50 -8.91 3.58 1.28
C LEU A 50 -7.69 3.46 0.35
N ALA A 51 -6.65 2.75 0.80
CA ALA A 51 -5.46 2.50 -0.01
C ALA A 51 -5.80 1.67 -1.28
N GLN A 52 -6.70 0.69 -1.16
CA GLN A 52 -7.21 -0.10 -2.29
C GLN A 52 -7.98 0.79 -3.28
N ALA A 53 -8.94 1.57 -2.79
CA ALA A 53 -9.75 2.47 -3.62
C ALA A 53 -8.86 3.49 -4.37
N ASN A 54 -7.84 4.05 -3.71
CA ASN A 54 -6.86 4.94 -4.34
C ASN A 54 -6.07 4.22 -5.45
N ALA A 55 -5.63 2.99 -5.20
CA ALA A 55 -4.91 2.18 -6.19
C ALA A 55 -5.78 1.84 -7.42
N GLU A 56 -7.07 1.58 -7.23
CA GLU A 56 -8.03 1.36 -8.31
C GLU A 56 -8.33 2.64 -9.09
N TYR A 57 -8.58 3.75 -8.39
CA TYR A 57 -8.79 5.05 -9.01
C TYR A 57 -7.62 5.43 -9.92
N LYS A 58 -6.38 5.34 -9.42
CA LYS A 58 -5.18 5.64 -10.22
C LYS A 58 -5.03 4.69 -11.40
N ARG A 59 -5.36 3.40 -11.25
CA ARG A 59 -5.33 2.43 -12.36
C ARG A 59 -6.31 2.81 -13.47
N ARG A 60 -7.55 3.23 -13.13
CA ARG A 60 -8.53 3.69 -14.11
C ARG A 60 -8.06 4.93 -14.86
N ILE A 61 -7.56 5.94 -14.13
CA ILE A 61 -7.07 7.19 -14.75
C ILE A 61 -5.91 6.92 -15.72
N VAL A 62 -5.00 6.00 -15.38
CA VAL A 62 -3.92 5.61 -16.30
C VAL A 62 -4.47 4.87 -17.52
N ALA A 63 -5.43 3.97 -17.34
CA ALA A 63 -6.06 3.23 -18.44
C ALA A 63 -6.81 4.17 -19.40
N GLU A 64 -7.53 5.17 -18.88
CA GLU A 64 -8.26 6.17 -19.68
C GLU A 64 -7.31 7.07 -20.49
N LYS A 65 -6.11 7.36 -19.98
CA LYS A 65 -5.11 8.19 -20.68
C LYS A 65 -4.37 7.46 -21.80
N LEU A 66 -4.48 6.13 -21.87
CA LEU A 66 -3.82 5.29 -22.87
C LEU A 66 -4.75 4.89 -24.02
N ASN A 67 -6.03 5.29 -23.94
CA ASN A 67 -7.05 5.15 -24.98
C ASN A 67 -7.25 6.49 -25.72
#